data_AF-A0A8G2CNK4-F1
#
_entry.id   AF-A0A8G2CNK4-F1
#
_cell.length_a   1.000
_cell.length_b   1.000
_cell.length_c   1.000
_cell.angle_alpha   90.00
_cell.angle_beta   90.00
_cell.angle_gamma   90.00
#
_symmetry.space_group_name_H-M   'P 1'
#
loop_
_entity.id
_entity.type
_entity.pdbx_description
1 polymer ?
#
loop_
_entity_poly.entity_id
_entity_poly.type
_entity_poly.pdbx_seq_one_letter_code
_entity_poly.pdbx_strand_id
1 'polypeptide(L)'
;MSAVDQGIGEDERPLVVVPDANVLIHGKALVDLPWVELGRSQVEVVFVPPVIRELDKLKTQTGRQNRIARQLSSEIRTLITGSDRRAQIRRADPTVAKRVELRPVMEVLHPALRLEHADQALINYALWLRGEGNDVLLLTDDTICGTTASEFGLSVHFLPEQWLRQPEPDESAKENARLKAEVQRLSAAEPKVELGFRSAEGELLTELQERLTHWPALSEAEIDELIADVQRLCPQATSFERAQPRATDALLDRFERVSQLSVFGRLSVYEPANEEEINRYKTEDYPNWLASVRLLLASMHDRLGAQKEWPLVVAIATNAGTRPAVGALLTIRSQGAIALLNDADLDEDEDNEEQGCAKTAAFELPLPPPPPRGRTKTVDAAGMYRGTGDLFGVSRGLNASAFATASAVPRYLRDFSSPKVRESDAFYWRVGRRDWVETMELECASWRHGQDPLKFALKVRPNEQVATSAAIEICVNVHNIADACMARLPVRFHYENGPTLDKGRALVDLLGRSARARERARV
;
A
#
# COMPACT_ATOMS: atom_id res chain seq x y z
N MET A 1 -9.01 -14.74 107.77
CA MET A 1 -10.33 -14.63 107.10
C MET A 1 -10.30 -13.40 106.22
N SER A 2 -10.67 -13.39 104.95
CA SER A 2 -10.44 -14.32 103.84
C SER A 2 -10.32 -13.38 102.63
N ALA A 3 -9.31 -13.59 101.79
CA ALA A 3 -9.08 -12.81 100.59
C ALA A 3 -10.24 -13.03 99.61
N VAL A 4 -10.79 -11.93 99.09
CA VAL A 4 -11.70 -11.96 97.95
C VAL A 4 -10.84 -11.70 96.71
N ASP A 5 -10.58 -12.81 96.03
CA ASP A 5 -10.04 -12.90 94.69
C ASP A 5 -11.06 -12.29 93.71
N GLN A 6 -10.73 -11.14 93.11
CA GLN A 6 -11.52 -10.53 92.04
C GLN A 6 -10.81 -10.84 90.71
N GLY A 7 -11.39 -11.78 89.97
CA GLY A 7 -10.95 -12.14 88.63
C GLY A 7 -11.00 -10.94 87.69
N ILE A 8 -9.83 -10.57 87.17
CA ILE A 8 -9.66 -9.67 86.03
C ILE A 8 -10.25 -10.40 84.82
N GLY A 9 -11.26 -9.82 84.17
CA GLY A 9 -11.89 -10.39 82.98
C GLY A 9 -10.87 -10.55 81.83
N GLU A 10 -11.02 -11.62 81.06
CA GLU A 10 -10.13 -11.99 79.94
C GLU A 10 -10.03 -10.94 78.82
N ASP A 11 -10.84 -9.87 78.86
CA ASP A 11 -10.89 -8.79 77.86
C ASP A 11 -9.99 -7.57 78.15
N GLU A 12 -9.36 -7.48 79.34
CA GLU A 12 -8.44 -6.37 79.66
C GLU A 12 -6.97 -6.66 79.38
N ARG A 13 -6.59 -7.93 79.14
CA ARG A 13 -5.19 -8.30 78.89
C ARG A 13 -4.84 -8.19 77.40
N PRO A 14 -3.66 -7.63 77.06
CA PRO A 14 -3.24 -7.53 75.67
C PRO A 14 -2.97 -8.92 75.11
N LEU A 15 -3.42 -9.17 73.88
CA LEU A 15 -3.05 -10.36 73.12
C LEU A 15 -1.57 -10.27 72.73
N VAL A 16 -0.78 -11.24 73.17
CA VAL A 16 0.65 -11.34 72.85
C VAL A 16 0.81 -12.11 71.54
N VAL A 17 1.18 -11.40 70.49
CA VAL A 17 1.44 -11.99 69.17
C VAL A 17 2.93 -12.24 69.03
N VAL A 18 3.29 -13.50 68.83
CA VAL A 18 4.67 -13.93 68.53
C VAL A 18 4.75 -14.22 67.03
N PRO A 19 5.33 -13.32 66.22
CA PRO A 19 5.45 -13.53 64.79
C PRO A 19 6.67 -14.38 64.46
N ASP A 20 6.51 -15.28 63.50
CA ASP A 20 7.59 -15.91 62.77
C ASP A 20 8.39 -14.87 61.94
N ALA A 21 9.68 -15.12 61.73
CA ALA A 21 10.52 -14.31 60.85
C ALA A 21 9.93 -14.21 59.43
N ASN A 22 9.35 -15.29 58.88
CA ASN A 22 8.75 -15.26 57.55
C ASN A 22 7.60 -14.25 57.45
N VAL A 23 6.76 -14.16 58.49
CA VAL A 23 5.67 -13.17 58.54
C VAL A 23 6.22 -11.75 58.53
N LEU A 24 7.29 -11.49 59.28
CA LEU A 24 7.90 -10.17 59.33
C LEU A 24 8.53 -9.74 57.99
N ILE A 25 8.94 -10.71 57.17
CA ILE A 25 9.59 -10.49 55.88
C ILE A 25 8.57 -10.38 54.74
N HIS A 26 7.60 -11.29 54.68
CA HIS A 26 6.64 -11.41 53.58
C HIS A 26 5.34 -10.64 53.84
N GLY A 27 4.93 -10.51 55.10
CA GLY A 27 3.77 -9.72 55.51
C GLY A 27 4.01 -8.22 55.42
N LYS A 28 2.94 -7.44 55.26
CA LYS A 28 2.96 -5.96 55.30
C LYS A 28 3.67 -5.44 56.55
N ALA A 29 4.08 -4.17 56.53
CA ALA A 29 4.69 -3.57 57.70
C ALA A 29 3.74 -3.67 58.90
N LEU A 30 4.27 -3.82 60.12
CA LEU A 30 3.44 -4.00 61.33
C LEU A 30 2.42 -2.87 61.53
N VAL A 31 2.68 -1.68 61.00
CA VAL A 31 1.73 -0.55 61.03
C VAL A 31 0.55 -0.72 60.08
N ASP A 32 0.70 -1.49 59.01
CA ASP A 32 -0.27 -1.68 57.91
C ASP A 32 -1.04 -2.99 58.01
N LEU A 33 -0.70 -3.86 58.96
CA LEU A 33 -1.43 -5.11 59.19
C LEU A 33 -2.84 -4.81 59.73
N PRO A 34 -3.88 -5.57 59.28
CA PRO A 34 -5.25 -5.36 59.70
C PRO A 34 -5.53 -6.05 61.04
N TRP A 35 -4.87 -5.59 62.10
CA TRP A 35 -4.95 -6.15 63.46
C TRP A 35 -6.37 -6.30 64.03
N VAL A 36 -7.34 -5.55 63.49
CA VAL A 36 -8.76 -5.65 63.84
C VAL A 36 -9.32 -7.05 63.60
N GLU A 37 -8.79 -7.80 62.63
CA GLU A 37 -9.21 -9.17 62.31
C GLU A 37 -8.92 -10.15 63.47
N LEU A 38 -8.00 -9.82 64.39
CA LEU A 38 -7.71 -10.63 65.58
C LEU A 38 -8.76 -10.48 66.70
N GLY A 39 -9.70 -9.54 66.59
CA GLY A 39 -10.81 -9.39 67.54
C GLY A 39 -10.42 -8.92 68.94
N ARG A 40 -9.24 -8.31 69.11
CA ARG A 40 -8.72 -7.85 70.40
C ARG A 40 -8.44 -6.35 70.38
N SER A 41 -8.84 -5.63 71.42
CA SER A 41 -8.67 -4.17 71.55
C SER A 41 -7.22 -3.75 71.82
N GLN A 42 -6.41 -4.66 72.39
CA GLN A 42 -4.99 -4.44 72.67
C GLN A 42 -4.16 -5.62 72.13
N VAL A 43 -3.16 -5.30 71.31
CA VAL A 43 -2.25 -6.27 70.70
C VAL A 43 -0.80 -5.88 71.01
N GLU A 44 -0.02 -6.84 71.51
CA GLU A 44 1.41 -6.68 71.73
C GLU A 44 2.21 -7.66 70.87
N VAL A 45 2.92 -7.14 69.87
CA VAL A 45 3.83 -7.92 69.02
C VAL A 45 5.16 -8.09 69.73
N VAL A 46 5.54 -9.32 70.06
CA VAL A 46 6.75 -9.60 70.86
C VAL A 46 7.84 -10.23 69.99
N PHE A 47 8.98 -9.55 69.90
CA PHE A 47 10.19 -10.12 69.30
C PHE A 47 10.94 -10.95 70.33
N VAL A 48 11.09 -12.24 70.03
CA VAL A 48 11.71 -13.24 70.90
C VAL A 48 13.06 -13.70 70.35
N PRO A 49 13.97 -14.28 71.18
CA PRO A 49 15.32 -14.63 70.75
C PRO A 49 15.40 -15.56 69.52
N PRO A 50 14.54 -16.59 69.36
CA PRO A 50 14.52 -17.40 68.13
C PRO A 50 14.32 -16.56 66.86
N VAL A 51 13.32 -15.67 66.86
CA VAL A 51 13.00 -14.78 65.72
C VAL A 51 14.14 -13.80 65.45
N ILE A 52 14.74 -13.22 66.50
CA ILE A 52 15.86 -12.27 66.36
C ILE A 52 17.07 -12.95 65.70
N ARG A 53 17.40 -14.18 66.10
CA ARG A 53 18.50 -14.95 65.50
C ARG A 53 18.23 -15.27 64.03
N GLU A 54 16.98 -15.53 63.67
CA GLU A 54 16.60 -15.79 62.29
C GLU A 54 16.66 -14.51 61.43
N LEU A 55 16.15 -13.39 61.93
CA LEU A 55 16.33 -12.08 61.29
C LEU A 55 17.81 -11.72 61.12
N ASP A 56 18.68 -12.07 62.08
CA ASP A 56 20.13 -11.89 61.96
C ASP A 56 20.73 -12.72 60.82
N LYS A 57 20.30 -13.98 60.63
CA LYS A 57 20.72 -14.83 59.50
C LYS A 57 20.28 -14.24 58.16
N LEU A 58 19.07 -13.67 58.07
CA LEU A 58 18.53 -13.12 56.83
C LEU A 58 19.26 -11.83 56.35
N LYS A 59 20.05 -11.17 57.21
CA LYS A 59 20.85 -9.98 56.82
C LYS A 59 22.00 -10.27 55.86
N THR A 60 22.43 -11.53 55.77
CA THR A 60 23.54 -11.94 54.90
C THR A 60 23.07 -12.31 53.50
N GLN A 61 21.76 -12.51 53.28
CA GLN A 61 21.19 -12.83 51.98
C GLN A 61 21.15 -11.60 51.05
N THR A 62 20.79 -11.77 49.77
CA THR A 62 20.64 -10.67 48.81
C THR A 62 19.17 -10.34 48.57
N GLY A 63 18.90 -9.12 48.09
CA GLY A 63 17.54 -8.71 47.71
C GLY A 63 16.68 -8.12 48.83
N ARG A 64 15.35 -8.19 48.63
CA ARG A 64 14.33 -7.51 49.46
C ARG A 64 14.34 -7.96 50.92
N GLN A 65 14.49 -9.27 51.15
CA GLN A 65 14.46 -9.87 52.48
C GLN A 65 15.59 -9.32 53.37
N ASN A 66 16.79 -9.12 52.82
CA ASN A 66 17.91 -8.49 53.54
C ASN A 66 17.59 -7.06 53.97
N ARG A 67 17.03 -6.23 53.07
CA ARG A 67 16.67 -4.84 53.38
C ARG A 67 15.69 -4.77 54.55
N ILE A 68 14.67 -5.63 54.53
CA ILE A 68 13.65 -5.70 55.59
C ILE A 68 14.26 -6.22 56.90
N ALA A 69 15.06 -7.29 56.85
CA ALA A 69 15.73 -7.85 58.03
C ALA A 69 16.66 -6.83 58.71
N ARG A 70 17.41 -6.03 57.93
CA ARG A 70 18.25 -4.93 58.44
C ARG A 70 17.42 -3.83 59.10
N GLN A 71 16.32 -3.42 58.48
CA GLN A 71 15.41 -2.42 59.05
C GLN A 71 14.84 -2.89 60.39
N LEU A 72 14.20 -4.07 60.41
CA LEU A 72 13.60 -4.64 61.63
C LEU A 72 14.63 -4.80 62.74
N SER A 73 15.85 -5.22 62.41
CA SER A 73 16.90 -5.35 63.40
C SER A 73 17.41 -4.02 63.92
N SER A 74 17.43 -2.97 63.08
CA SER A 74 17.70 -1.61 63.54
C SER A 74 16.63 -1.17 64.54
N GLU A 75 15.36 -1.43 64.22
CA GLU A 75 14.23 -1.14 65.12
C GLU A 75 14.33 -1.92 66.44
N ILE A 76 14.66 -3.21 66.39
CA ILE A 76 14.85 -4.05 67.58
C ILE A 76 16.00 -3.50 68.44
N ARG A 77 17.12 -3.07 67.84
CA ARG A 77 18.22 -2.44 68.60
C ARG A 77 17.77 -1.16 69.32
N THR A 78 17.00 -0.31 68.63
CA THR A 78 16.44 0.90 69.25
C THR A 78 15.50 0.57 70.42
N LEU A 79 14.69 -0.48 70.29
CA LEU A 79 13.83 -0.95 71.38
C LEU A 79 14.66 -1.43 72.57
N ILE A 80 15.71 -2.22 72.35
CA ILE A 80 16.56 -2.76 73.43
C ILE A 80 17.19 -1.64 74.26
N THR A 81 17.56 -0.52 73.64
CA THR A 81 18.15 0.65 74.31
C THR A 81 17.13 1.56 75.00
N GLY A 82 15.83 1.38 74.76
CA GLY A 82 14.77 2.17 75.36
C GLY A 82 14.40 1.71 76.78
N SER A 83 13.80 2.62 77.58
CA SER A 83 13.49 2.42 79.00
C SER A 83 12.62 1.20 79.31
N ASP A 84 11.67 0.87 78.42
CA ASP A 84 10.69 -0.20 78.63
C ASP A 84 10.77 -1.34 77.59
N ARG A 85 11.78 -1.30 76.71
CA ARG A 85 11.90 -2.22 75.54
C ARG A 85 10.64 -2.35 74.68
N ARG A 86 9.79 -1.32 74.74
CA ARG A 86 8.45 -1.28 74.15
C ARG A 86 8.31 0.02 73.35
N ALA A 87 7.64 -0.06 72.21
CA ALA A 87 7.22 1.11 71.45
C ALA A 87 5.83 0.91 70.88
N GLN A 88 5.08 1.99 70.78
CA GLN A 88 3.75 1.96 70.18
C GLN A 88 3.84 1.96 68.66
N ILE A 89 3.10 1.07 68.00
CA ILE A 89 2.96 1.01 66.53
C ILE A 89 1.72 1.78 66.09
N ARG A 90 0.59 1.59 66.79
CA ARG A 90 -0.72 2.16 66.45
C ARG A 90 -1.46 2.58 67.72
N ARG A 91 -2.03 3.80 67.70
CA ARG A 91 -2.87 4.39 68.77
C ARG A 91 -4.38 4.25 68.53
N ALA A 92 -4.78 3.88 67.31
CA ALA A 92 -6.17 3.64 66.93
C ALA A 92 -6.63 2.25 67.38
N ASP A 93 -7.93 1.99 67.37
CA ASP A 93 -8.52 0.68 67.71
C ASP A 93 -8.24 -0.37 66.60
N PRO A 94 -7.53 -1.49 66.89
CA PRO A 94 -6.95 -1.87 68.18
C PRO A 94 -5.57 -1.27 68.45
N THR A 95 -5.29 -0.97 69.72
CA THR A 95 -4.00 -0.40 70.15
C THR A 95 -2.90 -1.43 69.98
N VAL A 96 -1.90 -1.12 69.16
CA VAL A 96 -0.80 -2.06 68.86
C VAL A 96 0.52 -1.52 69.36
N ALA A 97 1.22 -2.33 70.15
CA ALA A 97 2.59 -2.07 70.59
C ALA A 97 3.53 -3.19 70.14
N LYS A 98 4.81 -2.88 69.99
CA LYS A 98 5.89 -3.86 69.85
C LYS A 98 6.76 -3.87 71.08
N ARG A 99 7.19 -5.05 71.50
CA ARG A 99 8.11 -5.24 72.63
C ARG A 99 9.19 -6.25 72.27
N VAL A 100 10.36 -6.11 72.89
CA VAL A 100 11.44 -7.11 72.81
C VAL A 100 11.53 -7.87 74.13
N GLU A 101 11.47 -9.19 74.06
CA GLU A 101 11.69 -10.09 75.19
C GLU A 101 12.99 -10.87 74.97
N LEU A 102 13.93 -10.75 75.92
CA LEU A 102 15.29 -11.30 75.80
C LEU A 102 15.60 -12.36 76.85
N ARG A 103 14.64 -12.68 77.75
CA ARG A 103 14.86 -13.71 78.77
C ARG A 103 15.20 -15.05 78.10
N PRO A 104 16.33 -15.69 78.45
CA PRO A 104 16.66 -16.99 77.89
C PRO A 104 15.73 -18.05 78.49
N VAL A 105 15.05 -18.79 77.62
CA VAL A 105 14.23 -19.95 78.01
C VAL A 105 15.07 -21.20 77.73
N MET A 106 15.63 -21.77 78.79
CA MET A 106 16.45 -22.98 78.73
C MET A 106 15.65 -24.25 79.03
N GLU A 107 14.45 -24.10 79.60
CA GLU A 107 13.56 -25.20 79.91
C GLU A 107 12.82 -25.68 78.66
N VAL A 108 12.83 -26.99 78.45
CA VAL A 108 12.03 -27.65 77.41
C VAL A 108 10.67 -27.98 78.03
N LEU A 109 9.64 -27.23 77.65
CA LEU A 109 8.30 -27.38 78.24
C LEU A 109 7.58 -28.66 77.81
N HIS A 110 8.02 -29.27 76.71
CA HIS A 110 7.47 -30.55 76.26
C HIS A 110 8.57 -31.48 75.72
N PRO A 111 8.68 -32.74 76.17
CA PRO A 111 9.76 -33.67 75.78
C PRO A 111 9.88 -33.95 74.28
N ALA A 112 8.80 -33.73 73.53
CA ALA A 112 8.76 -33.89 72.08
C ALA A 112 9.39 -32.71 71.31
N LEU A 113 9.56 -31.54 71.94
CA LEU A 113 10.17 -30.37 71.29
C LEU A 113 11.69 -30.52 71.20
N ARG A 114 12.25 -30.07 70.09
CA ARG A 114 13.67 -30.10 69.74
C ARG A 114 14.13 -28.67 69.50
N LEU A 115 14.75 -28.06 70.51
CA LEU A 115 15.16 -26.64 70.47
C LEU A 115 16.30 -26.34 69.48
N GLU A 116 16.88 -27.35 68.84
CA GLU A 116 17.83 -27.21 67.74
C GLU A 116 17.16 -26.67 66.47
N HIS A 117 15.86 -26.93 66.29
CA HIS A 117 15.06 -26.39 65.19
C HIS A 117 14.48 -25.03 65.57
N ALA A 118 14.61 -24.03 64.68
CA ALA A 118 14.19 -22.66 64.95
C ALA A 118 12.69 -22.55 65.25
N ASP A 119 11.85 -23.24 64.48
CA ASP A 119 10.38 -23.24 64.66
C ASP A 119 9.97 -23.84 66.00
N GLN A 120 10.60 -24.96 66.38
CA GLN A 120 10.29 -25.60 67.66
C GLN A 120 10.83 -24.79 68.85
N ALA A 121 11.96 -24.09 68.68
CA ALA A 121 12.45 -23.13 69.66
C ALA A 121 11.51 -21.93 69.80
N LEU A 122 10.90 -21.46 68.71
CA LEU A 122 9.87 -20.41 68.71
C LEU A 122 8.61 -20.87 69.45
N ILE A 123 8.12 -22.08 69.15
CA ILE A 123 6.95 -22.68 69.81
C ILE A 123 7.22 -22.84 71.31
N ASN A 124 8.37 -23.37 71.71
CA ASN A 124 8.74 -23.49 73.13
C ASN A 124 8.73 -22.14 73.83
N TYR A 125 9.20 -21.08 73.17
CA TYR A 125 9.20 -19.73 73.72
C TYR A 125 7.77 -19.17 73.89
N ALA A 126 6.91 -19.38 72.90
CA ALA A 126 5.52 -18.95 72.96
C ALA A 126 4.72 -19.70 74.05
N LEU A 127 4.97 -21.01 74.21
CA LEU A 127 4.41 -21.81 75.30
C LEU A 127 4.88 -21.32 76.67
N TRP A 128 6.15 -20.91 76.79
CA TRP A 128 6.68 -20.33 78.01
C TRP A 128 6.02 -19.00 78.35
N LEU A 129 5.84 -18.12 77.36
CA LEU A 129 5.09 -16.88 77.55
C LEU A 129 3.64 -17.15 78.00
N ARG A 130 3.00 -18.19 77.48
CA ARG A 130 1.66 -18.61 77.94
C ARG A 130 1.69 -19.11 79.37
N GLY A 131 2.71 -19.89 79.76
CA GLY A 131 2.92 -20.37 81.12
C GLY A 131 3.10 -19.25 82.15
N GLU A 132 3.64 -18.11 81.73
CA GLU A 132 3.74 -16.87 82.53
C GLU A 132 2.38 -16.13 82.66
N GLY A 133 1.28 -16.69 82.14
CA GLY A 133 -0.07 -16.14 82.26
C GLY A 133 -0.49 -15.16 81.15
N ASN A 134 0.25 -15.11 80.04
CA ASN A 134 -0.10 -14.30 78.87
C ASN A 134 -1.08 -15.04 77.94
N ASP A 135 -1.98 -14.29 77.28
CA ASP A 135 -2.75 -14.80 76.14
C ASP A 135 -1.88 -14.72 74.89
N VAL A 136 -1.42 -15.86 74.37
CA VAL A 136 -0.39 -15.92 73.32
C VAL A 136 -0.94 -16.49 72.03
N LEU A 137 -0.70 -15.78 70.93
CA LEU A 137 -0.98 -16.17 69.56
C LEU A 137 0.33 -16.28 68.77
N LEU A 138 0.57 -17.42 68.13
CA LEU A 138 1.62 -17.58 67.13
C LEU A 138 1.11 -17.12 65.76
N LEU A 139 1.82 -16.18 65.14
CA LEU A 139 1.53 -15.72 63.79
C LEU A 139 2.59 -16.29 62.84
N THR A 140 2.20 -17.20 61.96
CA THR A 140 3.11 -17.87 61.01
C THR A 140 2.45 -18.05 59.64
N ASP A 141 3.24 -18.23 58.60
CA ASP A 141 2.77 -18.63 57.27
C ASP A 141 3.17 -20.09 56.95
N ASP A 142 4.00 -20.71 57.81
CA ASP A 142 4.44 -22.08 57.64
C ASP A 142 3.44 -23.07 58.24
N THR A 143 2.87 -23.90 57.36
CA THR A 143 1.97 -25.01 57.70
C THR A 143 2.53 -25.96 58.76
N ILE A 144 3.83 -26.28 58.72
CA ILE A 144 4.46 -27.22 59.64
C ILE A 144 4.60 -26.58 61.03
N CYS A 145 5.08 -25.33 61.08
CA CYS A 145 5.19 -24.56 62.31
C CYS A 145 3.81 -24.38 62.98
N GLY A 146 2.80 -23.97 62.22
CA GLY A 146 1.44 -23.76 62.72
C GLY A 146 0.75 -25.04 63.19
N THR A 147 0.91 -26.15 62.47
CA THR A 147 0.32 -27.44 62.89
C THR A 147 0.99 -27.94 64.17
N THR A 148 2.32 -27.91 64.22
CA THR A 148 3.10 -28.32 65.41
C THR A 148 2.72 -27.49 66.64
N ALA A 149 2.58 -26.18 66.49
CA ALA A 149 2.17 -25.29 67.57
C ALA A 149 0.76 -25.63 68.11
N SER A 150 -0.17 -25.94 67.20
CA SER A 150 -1.55 -26.33 67.54
C SER A 150 -1.59 -27.66 68.30
N GLU A 151 -0.72 -28.62 67.96
CA GLU A 151 -0.60 -29.91 68.69
C GLU A 151 -0.17 -29.73 70.15
N PHE A 152 0.63 -28.70 70.46
CA PHE A 152 1.00 -28.33 71.84
C PHE A 152 0.00 -27.34 72.49
N GLY A 153 -1.15 -27.16 71.85
CA GLY A 153 -2.29 -26.38 72.33
C GLY A 153 -2.11 -24.87 72.21
N LEU A 154 -1.11 -24.37 71.49
CA LEU A 154 -0.90 -22.93 71.29
C LEU A 154 -1.92 -22.38 70.28
N SER A 155 -2.46 -21.18 70.51
CA SER A 155 -3.30 -20.51 69.52
C SER A 155 -2.45 -20.09 68.32
N VAL A 156 -2.91 -20.40 67.10
CA VAL A 156 -2.19 -20.11 65.85
C VAL A 156 -3.07 -19.32 64.91
N HIS A 157 -2.48 -18.33 64.25
CA HIS A 157 -3.09 -17.61 63.13
C HIS A 157 -2.18 -17.72 61.91
N PHE A 158 -2.69 -18.30 60.82
CA PHE A 158 -1.98 -18.35 59.55
C PHE A 158 -2.02 -16.99 58.87
N LEU A 159 -0.94 -16.57 58.22
CA LEU A 159 -0.88 -15.29 57.54
C LEU A 159 -1.78 -15.31 56.29
N PRO A 160 -2.87 -14.53 56.24
CA PRO A 160 -3.75 -14.53 55.08
C PRO A 160 -3.10 -13.84 53.87
N GLU A 161 -3.53 -14.19 52.65
CA GLU A 161 -2.99 -13.59 51.42
C GLU A 161 -3.11 -12.06 51.41
N GLN A 162 -4.19 -11.50 51.97
CA GLN A 162 -4.39 -10.05 52.02
C GLN A 162 -3.43 -9.32 52.99
N TRP A 163 -2.71 -10.05 53.85
CA TRP A 163 -1.68 -9.51 54.74
C TRP A 163 -0.29 -9.52 54.09
N LEU A 164 -0.12 -10.22 52.97
CA LEU A 164 1.15 -10.26 52.23
C LEU A 164 1.45 -8.91 51.58
N ARG A 165 2.74 -8.59 51.46
CA ARG A 165 3.19 -7.44 50.67
C ARG A 165 2.93 -7.71 49.20
N GLN A 166 2.56 -6.66 48.47
CA GLN A 166 2.49 -6.74 47.01
C GLN A 166 3.88 -7.10 46.43
N PRO A 167 3.93 -7.88 45.34
CA PRO A 167 5.15 -8.12 44.58
C PRO A 167 5.74 -6.78 44.10
N GLU A 168 7.05 -6.58 44.24
CA GLU A 168 7.71 -5.40 43.68
C GLU A 168 7.76 -5.52 42.14
N PRO A 169 7.59 -4.42 41.39
CA PRO A 169 7.82 -4.43 39.96
C PRO A 169 9.31 -4.71 39.70
N ASP A 170 9.56 -5.84 39.03
CA ASP A 170 10.89 -6.35 38.70
C ASP A 170 11.73 -5.28 37.96
N GLU A 171 13.03 -5.22 38.24
CA GLU A 171 13.98 -4.38 37.49
C GLU A 171 13.95 -4.74 36.00
N SER A 172 13.65 -6.01 35.67
CA SER A 172 13.41 -6.45 34.29
C SER A 172 12.21 -5.77 33.63
N ALA A 173 11.15 -5.46 34.40
CA ALA A 173 9.95 -4.81 33.88
C ALA A 173 10.21 -3.33 33.56
N LYS A 174 11.02 -2.65 34.39
CA LYS A 174 11.47 -1.27 34.13
C LYS A 174 12.38 -1.19 32.90
N GLU A 175 13.33 -2.13 32.78
CA GLU A 175 14.23 -2.17 31.62
C GLU A 175 13.46 -2.46 30.34
N ASN A 176 12.50 -3.40 30.37
CA ASN A 176 11.62 -3.67 29.23
C ASN A 176 10.79 -2.45 28.83
N ALA A 177 10.26 -1.69 29.78
CA ALA A 177 9.54 -0.45 29.50
C ALA A 177 10.46 0.60 28.86
N ARG A 178 11.70 0.75 29.38
CA ARG A 178 12.70 1.68 28.83
C ARG A 178 13.08 1.31 27.40
N LEU A 179 13.39 0.03 27.16
CA LEU A 179 13.76 -0.48 25.83
C LEU A 179 12.61 -0.32 24.84
N LYS A 180 11.37 -0.62 25.24
CA LYS A 180 10.18 -0.40 24.39
C LYS A 180 9.99 1.07 24.04
N ALA A 181 10.14 1.97 25.01
CA ALA A 181 10.06 3.41 24.76
C ALA A 181 11.16 3.89 23.79
N GLU A 182 12.37 3.37 23.93
CA GLU A 182 13.48 3.71 23.03
C GLU A 182 13.28 3.17 21.61
N VAL A 183 12.80 1.93 21.46
CA VAL A 183 12.43 1.37 20.15
C VAL A 183 11.30 2.18 19.50
N GLN A 184 10.29 2.60 20.26
CA GLN A 184 9.25 3.48 19.74
C GLN A 184 9.78 4.85 19.32
N ARG A 185 10.70 5.43 20.10
CA ARG A 185 11.34 6.71 19.77
C ARG A 185 12.17 6.62 18.50
N LEU A 186 12.95 5.55 18.34
CA LEU A 186 13.80 5.32 17.18
C LEU A 186 12.97 5.01 15.92
N SER A 187 11.98 4.13 16.03
CA SER A 187 11.07 3.82 14.90
C SER A 187 10.25 5.04 14.47
N ALA A 188 9.80 5.88 15.40
CA ALA A 188 9.13 7.15 15.07
C ALA A 188 10.07 8.19 14.44
N ALA A 189 11.38 8.02 14.55
CA ALA A 189 12.40 8.89 13.96
C ALA A 189 12.81 8.47 12.54
N GLU A 190 12.27 7.36 12.02
CA GLU A 190 12.44 6.92 10.64
C GLU A 190 11.33 7.52 9.74
N PRO A 191 11.61 7.77 8.44
CA PRO A 191 10.55 8.06 7.47
C PRO A 191 9.59 6.88 7.38
N LYS A 192 8.30 7.16 7.19
CA LYS A 192 7.27 6.13 7.01
C LYS A 192 6.78 6.20 5.57
N VAL A 193 7.25 5.27 4.74
CA VAL A 193 6.85 5.19 3.34
C VAL A 193 5.69 4.22 3.19
N GLU A 194 4.59 4.70 2.65
CA GLU A 194 3.41 3.90 2.31
C GLU A 194 3.34 3.74 0.79
N LEU A 195 3.16 2.50 0.34
CA LEU A 195 3.13 2.11 -1.06
C LEU A 195 1.81 1.39 -1.36
N GLY A 196 1.27 1.62 -2.55
CA GLY A 196 0.05 0.94 -2.99
C GLY A 196 -0.19 1.08 -4.49
N PHE A 197 -1.21 0.38 -4.97
CA PHE A 197 -1.66 0.44 -6.36
C PHE A 197 -3.13 0.83 -6.39
N ARG A 198 -3.52 1.65 -7.35
CA ARG A 198 -4.91 2.05 -7.56
C ARG A 198 -5.35 1.90 -9.02
N SER A 199 -6.65 1.76 -9.24
CA SER A 199 -7.25 1.78 -10.57
C SER A 199 -7.25 3.20 -11.14
N ALA A 200 -7.63 3.35 -12.42
CA ALA A 200 -7.82 4.65 -13.05
C ALA A 200 -8.90 5.50 -12.33
N GLU A 201 -9.88 4.84 -11.72
CA GLU A 201 -10.98 5.43 -10.95
C GLU A 201 -10.59 5.74 -9.49
N GLY A 202 -9.39 5.33 -9.07
CA GLY A 202 -8.84 5.62 -7.74
C GLY A 202 -9.17 4.59 -6.65
N GLU A 203 -9.66 3.40 -7.01
CA GLU A 203 -9.89 2.30 -6.05
C GLU A 203 -8.59 1.58 -5.72
N LEU A 204 -8.43 1.06 -4.49
CA LEU A 204 -7.24 0.30 -4.10
C LEU A 204 -7.21 -1.07 -4.78
N LEU A 205 -6.14 -1.36 -5.52
CA LEU A 205 -5.95 -2.63 -6.21
C LEU A 205 -5.08 -3.58 -5.39
N THR A 206 -5.64 -4.76 -5.09
CA THR A 206 -4.89 -5.90 -4.53
C THR A 206 -4.48 -6.91 -5.59
N GLU A 207 -5.18 -6.93 -6.73
CA GLU A 207 -4.91 -7.79 -7.88
C GLU A 207 -5.45 -7.10 -9.14
N LEU A 208 -4.73 -7.22 -10.26
CA LEU A 208 -5.21 -6.82 -11.59
C LEU A 208 -5.58 -8.08 -12.38
N GLN A 209 -6.86 -8.22 -12.74
CA GLN A 209 -7.34 -9.29 -13.62
C GLN A 209 -8.01 -8.69 -14.84
N GLU A 210 -7.42 -8.94 -16.01
CA GLU A 210 -7.90 -8.34 -17.25
C GLU A 210 -8.18 -9.40 -18.31
N ARG A 211 -9.31 -9.23 -19.01
CA ARG A 211 -9.70 -10.06 -20.15
C ARG A 211 -9.39 -9.31 -21.43
N LEU A 212 -8.40 -9.81 -22.14
CA LEU A 212 -7.85 -9.22 -23.33
C LEU A 212 -8.31 -9.99 -24.56
N THR A 213 -8.77 -9.27 -25.59
CA THR A 213 -9.11 -9.91 -26.87
C THR A 213 -7.83 -10.22 -27.65
N HIS A 214 -7.69 -11.47 -28.08
CA HIS A 214 -6.74 -11.92 -29.08
C HIS A 214 -7.43 -11.90 -30.45
N TRP A 215 -6.84 -11.24 -31.45
CA TRP A 215 -7.39 -11.20 -32.80
C TRP A 215 -6.64 -12.23 -33.66
N PRO A 216 -7.18 -13.44 -33.86
CA PRO A 216 -6.50 -14.44 -34.70
C PRO A 216 -6.40 -13.96 -36.15
N ALA A 217 -5.32 -14.35 -36.83
CA ALA A 217 -5.17 -14.15 -38.26
C ALA A 217 -6.27 -14.90 -39.02
N LEU A 218 -6.83 -14.27 -40.05
CA LEU A 218 -7.79 -14.91 -40.95
C LEU A 218 -7.09 -16.01 -41.74
N SER A 219 -7.74 -17.17 -41.88
CA SER A 219 -7.29 -18.24 -42.77
C SER A 219 -7.41 -17.81 -44.24
N GLU A 220 -6.65 -18.48 -45.13
CA GLU A 220 -6.73 -18.19 -46.57
C GLU A 220 -8.13 -18.37 -47.13
N ALA A 221 -8.87 -19.38 -46.66
CA ALA A 221 -10.24 -19.64 -47.07
C ALA A 221 -11.21 -18.51 -46.64
N GLU A 222 -11.05 -17.98 -45.43
CA GLU A 222 -11.85 -16.85 -44.94
C GLU A 222 -11.53 -15.56 -45.71
N ILE A 223 -10.26 -15.34 -46.04
CA ILE A 223 -9.85 -14.20 -46.88
C ILE A 223 -10.45 -14.33 -48.29
N ASP A 224 -10.44 -15.53 -48.88
CA ASP A 224 -11.04 -15.80 -50.20
C ASP A 224 -12.55 -15.57 -50.18
N GLU A 225 -13.26 -15.99 -49.12
CA GLU A 225 -14.68 -15.72 -48.92
C GLU A 225 -14.96 -14.20 -48.88
N LEU A 226 -14.19 -13.45 -48.08
CA LEU A 226 -14.34 -12.00 -47.98
C LEU A 226 -14.03 -11.30 -49.31
N ILE A 227 -13.02 -11.75 -50.06
CA ILE A 227 -12.69 -11.18 -51.37
C ILE A 227 -13.81 -11.48 -52.38
N ALA A 228 -14.41 -12.66 -52.36
CA ALA A 228 -15.57 -12.98 -53.20
C ALA A 228 -16.76 -12.06 -52.86
N ASP A 229 -16.99 -11.77 -51.58
CA ASP A 229 -17.99 -10.81 -51.13
C ASP A 229 -17.68 -9.37 -51.61
N VAL A 230 -16.42 -8.94 -51.55
CA VAL A 230 -15.97 -7.65 -52.10
C VAL A 230 -16.24 -7.57 -53.60
N GLN A 231 -15.92 -8.62 -54.38
CA GLN A 231 -16.19 -8.68 -55.82
C GLN A 231 -17.70 -8.65 -56.13
N ARG A 232 -18.53 -9.30 -55.29
CA ARG A 232 -19.99 -9.26 -55.42
C ARG A 232 -20.56 -7.86 -55.13
N LEU A 233 -20.02 -7.17 -54.14
CA LEU A 233 -20.48 -5.82 -53.74
C LEU A 233 -19.93 -4.71 -54.65
N CYS A 234 -18.73 -4.89 -55.18
CA CYS A 234 -18.02 -3.97 -56.06
C CYS A 234 -17.56 -4.72 -57.34
N PRO A 235 -18.50 -5.12 -58.23
CA PRO A 235 -18.15 -5.85 -59.44
C PRO A 235 -17.30 -5.01 -60.39
N GLN A 236 -16.46 -5.68 -61.17
CA GLN A 236 -15.72 -5.03 -62.23
C GLN A 236 -16.69 -4.37 -63.22
N ALA A 237 -16.49 -3.09 -63.51
CA ALA A 237 -17.36 -2.37 -64.43
C ALA A 237 -17.28 -3.01 -65.83
N THR A 238 -18.44 -3.41 -66.37
CA THR A 238 -18.58 -3.95 -67.73
C THR A 238 -19.06 -2.91 -68.73
N SER A 239 -19.71 -1.84 -68.24
CA SER A 239 -20.15 -0.70 -69.05
C SER A 239 -19.31 0.55 -68.70
N PHE A 240 -18.64 1.09 -69.71
CA PHE A 240 -17.85 2.33 -69.64
C PHE A 240 -18.58 3.49 -70.36
N GLU A 241 -19.84 3.27 -70.74
CA GLU A 241 -20.69 4.23 -71.45
C GLU A 241 -21.34 5.23 -70.47
N ARG A 242 -21.88 6.33 -71.01
CA ARG A 242 -22.57 7.37 -70.24
C ARG A 242 -23.72 6.74 -69.43
N ALA A 243 -23.86 7.10 -68.16
CA ALA A 243 -25.11 6.87 -67.44
C ALA A 243 -26.21 7.66 -68.16
N GLN A 244 -27.24 6.99 -68.70
CA GLN A 244 -28.33 7.68 -69.38
C GLN A 244 -28.93 8.72 -68.43
N PRO A 245 -29.06 10.00 -68.86
CA PRO A 245 -29.61 11.04 -68.01
C PRO A 245 -31.02 10.64 -67.54
N ARG A 246 -31.30 10.85 -66.25
CA ARG A 246 -32.66 10.66 -65.71
C ARG A 246 -33.59 11.65 -66.41
N ALA A 247 -34.86 11.28 -66.57
CA ALA A 247 -35.88 12.07 -67.28
C ALA A 247 -36.04 13.54 -66.79
N THR A 248 -35.48 13.90 -65.64
CA THR A 248 -35.41 15.28 -65.14
C THR A 248 -34.40 16.17 -65.89
N ASP A 249 -33.35 15.60 -66.48
CA ASP A 249 -32.34 16.35 -67.26
C ASP A 249 -32.81 16.63 -68.70
N ALA A 250 -33.82 15.91 -69.19
CA ALA A 250 -34.45 16.18 -70.49
C ALA A 250 -35.16 17.55 -70.54
N LEU A 251 -35.44 18.17 -69.39
CA LEU A 251 -35.96 19.54 -69.30
C LEU A 251 -34.87 20.60 -69.48
N LEU A 252 -33.62 20.31 -69.09
CA LEU A 252 -32.47 21.18 -69.33
C LEU A 252 -32.02 21.14 -70.79
N ASP A 253 -32.12 19.98 -71.45
CA ASP A 253 -31.84 19.82 -72.88
C ASP A 253 -32.84 20.61 -73.77
N ARG A 254 -34.02 20.94 -73.24
CA ARG A 254 -34.99 21.84 -73.89
C ARG A 254 -34.66 23.32 -73.68
N PHE A 255 -33.96 23.67 -72.60
CA PHE A 255 -33.49 25.03 -72.34
C PHE A 255 -32.18 25.36 -73.07
N GLU A 256 -31.33 24.37 -73.33
CA GLU A 256 -30.09 24.54 -74.13
C GLU A 256 -30.36 24.82 -75.62
N ARG A 257 -31.50 24.41 -76.17
CA ARG A 257 -31.89 24.81 -77.54
C ARG A 257 -32.32 26.28 -77.66
N VAL A 258 -32.55 26.97 -76.54
CA VAL A 258 -32.92 28.40 -76.52
C VAL A 258 -31.69 29.30 -76.27
N SER A 259 -30.53 28.74 -75.89
CA SER A 259 -29.28 29.51 -75.70
C SER A 259 -28.39 29.60 -76.95
N GLN A 260 -28.90 29.23 -78.14
CA GLN A 260 -28.19 29.36 -79.43
C GLN A 260 -28.08 30.81 -79.96
N LEU A 261 -28.29 31.82 -79.12
CA LEU A 261 -28.11 33.25 -79.44
C LEU A 261 -26.93 33.91 -78.70
N SER A 262 -25.96 33.13 -78.23
CA SER A 262 -24.70 33.65 -77.66
C SER A 262 -23.49 33.20 -78.49
N VAL A 263 -22.76 34.16 -79.04
CA VAL A 263 -21.56 34.03 -79.90
C VAL A 263 -20.31 33.46 -79.16
N PHE A 264 -20.49 32.83 -77.99
CA PHE A 264 -19.44 32.15 -77.23
C PHE A 264 -19.92 30.79 -76.70
N GLY A 265 -20.52 29.98 -77.56
CA GLY A 265 -20.93 28.62 -77.23
C GLY A 265 -19.69 27.73 -77.01
N ARG A 266 -19.39 27.41 -75.75
CA ARG A 266 -18.43 26.36 -75.39
C ARG A 266 -18.92 25.03 -75.97
N LEU A 267 -18.22 24.52 -76.99
CA LEU A 267 -18.48 23.19 -77.54
C LEU A 267 -17.88 22.18 -76.56
N SER A 268 -18.74 21.60 -75.72
CA SER A 268 -18.40 20.47 -74.88
C SER A 268 -18.37 19.20 -75.73
N VAL A 269 -17.17 18.76 -76.15
CA VAL A 269 -17.00 17.51 -76.90
C VAL A 269 -16.75 16.39 -75.89
N TYR A 270 -17.62 15.38 -75.90
CA TYR A 270 -17.46 14.17 -75.11
C TYR A 270 -16.49 13.24 -75.83
N GLU A 271 -15.31 13.02 -75.23
CA GLU A 271 -14.40 11.96 -75.67
C GLU A 271 -14.76 10.68 -74.90
N PRO A 272 -15.13 9.57 -75.54
CA PRO A 272 -15.31 8.29 -74.86
C PRO A 272 -14.00 7.85 -74.18
N ALA A 273 -14.10 7.00 -73.16
CA ALA A 273 -12.92 6.46 -72.48
C ALA A 273 -12.03 5.73 -73.51
N ASN A 274 -10.72 5.99 -73.48
CA ASN A 274 -9.77 5.41 -74.43
C ASN A 274 -9.67 3.89 -74.20
N GLU A 275 -9.51 3.08 -75.26
CA GLU A 275 -9.38 1.62 -75.15
C GLU A 275 -8.19 1.22 -74.26
N GLU A 276 -7.11 2.02 -74.28
CA GLU A 276 -5.95 1.86 -73.42
C GLU A 276 -6.27 2.08 -71.93
N GLU A 277 -7.14 3.05 -71.60
CA GLU A 277 -7.56 3.33 -70.22
C GLU A 277 -8.50 2.24 -69.69
N ILE A 278 -9.40 1.73 -70.55
CA ILE A 278 -10.27 0.59 -70.23
C ILE A 278 -9.43 -0.68 -70.01
N ASN A 279 -8.42 -0.92 -70.85
CA ASN A 279 -7.53 -2.07 -70.72
C ASN A 279 -6.64 -1.98 -69.47
N ARG A 280 -6.13 -0.79 -69.14
CA ARG A 280 -5.37 -0.56 -67.89
C ARG A 280 -6.24 -0.82 -66.66
N TYR A 281 -7.48 -0.33 -66.66
CA TYR A 281 -8.42 -0.58 -65.57
C TYR A 281 -8.73 -2.07 -65.39
N LYS A 282 -8.95 -2.80 -66.49
CA LYS A 282 -9.31 -4.23 -66.46
C LYS A 282 -8.15 -5.14 -66.09
N THR A 283 -6.95 -4.84 -66.60
CA THR A 283 -5.78 -5.72 -66.48
C THR A 283 -4.93 -5.39 -65.25
N GLU A 284 -4.89 -4.12 -64.84
CA GLU A 284 -3.95 -3.64 -63.81
C GLU A 284 -4.69 -3.05 -62.60
N ASP A 285 -5.48 -1.98 -62.78
CA ASP A 285 -5.97 -1.20 -61.63
C ASP A 285 -6.95 -1.99 -60.74
N TYR A 286 -7.92 -2.70 -61.33
CA TYR A 286 -8.91 -3.47 -60.56
C TYR A 286 -8.30 -4.72 -59.89
N PRO A 287 -7.48 -5.55 -60.59
CA PRO A 287 -6.77 -6.65 -59.94
C PRO A 287 -5.78 -6.20 -58.85
N ASN A 288 -5.03 -5.11 -59.06
CA ASN A 288 -4.10 -4.57 -58.06
C ASN A 288 -4.83 -4.02 -56.82
N TRP A 289 -5.99 -3.41 -57.01
CA TRP A 289 -6.85 -3.00 -55.91
C TRP A 289 -7.34 -4.21 -55.10
N LEU A 290 -7.82 -5.27 -55.75
CA LEU A 290 -8.22 -6.51 -55.06
C LEU A 290 -7.05 -7.15 -54.29
N ALA A 291 -5.84 -7.18 -54.88
CA ALA A 291 -4.64 -7.65 -54.22
C ALA A 291 -4.29 -6.79 -52.99
N SER A 292 -4.48 -5.47 -53.09
CA SER A 292 -4.28 -4.54 -51.96
C SER A 292 -5.30 -4.77 -50.85
N VAL A 293 -6.57 -5.00 -51.18
CA VAL A 293 -7.63 -5.37 -50.20
C VAL A 293 -7.29 -6.69 -49.52
N ARG A 294 -6.82 -7.69 -50.28
CA ARG A 294 -6.39 -9.00 -49.73
C ARG A 294 -5.27 -8.82 -48.71
N LEU A 295 -4.24 -8.04 -49.03
CA LEU A 295 -3.11 -7.77 -48.13
C LEU A 295 -3.54 -7.02 -46.86
N LEU A 296 -4.50 -6.11 -46.97
CA LEU A 296 -5.09 -5.41 -45.82
C LEU A 296 -5.92 -6.33 -44.93
N LEU A 297 -6.71 -7.24 -45.51
CA LEU A 297 -7.45 -8.25 -44.74
C LEU A 297 -6.50 -9.23 -44.05
N ALA A 298 -5.41 -9.64 -44.72
CA ALA A 298 -4.39 -10.51 -44.12
C ALA A 298 -3.69 -9.85 -42.92
N SER A 299 -3.35 -8.56 -43.02
CA SER A 299 -2.72 -7.78 -41.94
C SER A 299 -3.71 -7.16 -40.94
N MET A 300 -4.98 -7.53 -41.01
CA MET A 300 -6.04 -6.96 -40.16
C MET A 300 -5.84 -7.29 -38.68
N HIS A 301 -5.37 -8.50 -38.38
CA HIS A 301 -5.12 -8.96 -37.01
C HIS A 301 -4.07 -8.08 -36.30
N ASP A 302 -2.98 -7.72 -36.97
CA ASP A 302 -1.95 -6.81 -36.45
C ASP A 302 -2.49 -5.41 -36.17
N ARG A 303 -3.31 -4.88 -37.09
CA ARG A 303 -3.89 -3.53 -36.94
C ARG A 303 -4.93 -3.47 -35.83
N LEU A 304 -5.78 -4.50 -35.71
CA LEU A 304 -6.72 -4.62 -34.59
C LEU A 304 -5.99 -4.82 -33.26
N GLY A 305 -4.88 -5.56 -33.27
CA GLY A 305 -4.00 -5.71 -32.11
C GLY A 305 -3.32 -4.39 -31.70
N ALA A 306 -2.91 -3.57 -32.66
CA ALA A 306 -2.27 -2.27 -32.41
C ALA A 306 -3.23 -1.21 -31.84
N GLN A 307 -4.52 -1.30 -32.14
CA GLN A 307 -5.56 -0.41 -31.60
C GLN A 307 -6.03 -0.80 -30.18
N LYS A 308 -5.42 -1.83 -29.59
CA LYS A 308 -5.79 -2.31 -28.27
C LYS A 308 -5.40 -1.32 -27.17
N GLU A 309 -6.37 -0.95 -26.35
CA GLU A 309 -6.11 -0.21 -25.13
C GLU A 309 -5.53 -1.17 -24.08
N TRP A 310 -4.43 -0.74 -23.46
CA TRP A 310 -3.77 -1.48 -22.39
C TRP A 310 -4.31 -0.99 -21.04
N PRO A 311 -4.51 -1.90 -20.06
CA PRO A 311 -5.00 -1.53 -18.75
C PRO A 311 -4.04 -0.55 -18.06
N LEU A 312 -4.65 0.41 -17.35
CA LEU A 312 -3.97 1.47 -16.63
C LEU A 312 -3.98 1.17 -15.13
N VAL A 313 -2.81 1.24 -14.51
CA VAL A 313 -2.62 1.08 -13.06
C VAL A 313 -1.88 2.29 -12.53
N VAL A 314 -2.34 2.86 -11.42
CA VAL A 314 -1.66 3.97 -10.76
C VAL A 314 -0.88 3.46 -9.56
N ALA A 315 0.45 3.44 -9.64
CA ALA A 315 1.30 3.17 -8.49
C ALA A 315 1.42 4.43 -7.62
N ILE A 316 1.24 4.29 -6.31
CA ILE A 316 1.24 5.40 -5.37
C ILE A 316 2.32 5.20 -4.32
N ALA A 317 3.11 6.26 -4.08
CA ALA A 317 4.09 6.32 -3.01
C ALA A 317 3.86 7.59 -2.17
N THR A 318 3.88 7.46 -0.84
CA THR A 318 3.69 8.59 0.07
C THR A 318 4.61 8.48 1.28
N ASN A 319 5.27 9.58 1.66
CA ASN A 319 5.98 9.67 2.93
C ASN A 319 5.03 10.20 4.01
N ALA A 320 4.36 9.28 4.69
CA ALA A 320 3.45 9.52 5.80
C ALA A 320 4.17 9.66 7.17
N GLY A 321 5.51 9.74 7.15
CA GLY A 321 6.33 9.86 8.35
C GLY A 321 6.39 11.28 8.93
N THR A 322 7.32 11.48 9.85
CA THR A 322 7.61 12.79 10.46
C THR A 322 8.92 13.39 9.97
N ARG A 323 9.65 12.67 9.10
CA ARG A 323 10.98 13.05 8.61
C ARG A 323 11.10 12.85 7.09
N PRO A 324 11.94 13.67 6.43
CA PRO A 324 12.21 13.47 5.01
C PRO A 324 12.99 12.17 4.78
N ALA A 325 12.69 11.51 3.67
CA ALA A 325 13.42 10.38 3.15
C ALA A 325 14.61 10.90 2.32
N VAL A 326 15.84 10.62 2.77
CA VAL A 326 17.07 11.15 2.16
C VAL A 326 17.58 10.19 1.09
N GLY A 327 17.83 10.70 -0.12
CA GLY A 327 18.29 9.92 -1.26
C GLY A 327 17.32 8.79 -1.62
N ALA A 328 16.04 9.12 -1.79
CA ALA A 328 15.01 8.16 -2.14
C ALA A 328 15.20 7.69 -3.59
N LEU A 329 15.33 6.37 -3.78
CA LEU A 329 15.31 5.69 -5.07
C LEU A 329 14.02 4.88 -5.16
N LEU A 330 13.14 5.28 -6.07
CA LEU A 330 11.91 4.57 -6.39
C LEU A 330 12.14 3.70 -7.61
N THR A 331 11.89 2.40 -7.47
CA THR A 331 12.04 1.41 -8.54
C THR A 331 10.71 0.71 -8.74
N ILE A 332 10.20 0.74 -9.97
CA ILE A 332 9.03 -0.03 -10.40
C ILE A 332 9.51 -1.10 -11.37
N ARG A 333 9.20 -2.36 -11.10
CA ARG A 333 9.71 -3.49 -11.86
C ARG A 333 8.62 -4.52 -12.12
N SER A 334 8.61 -5.06 -13.33
CA SER A 334 7.77 -6.19 -13.70
C SER A 334 8.46 -7.51 -13.38
N GLN A 335 7.74 -8.41 -12.73
CA GLN A 335 8.12 -9.79 -12.48
C GLN A 335 7.29 -10.70 -13.39
N GLY A 336 7.91 -11.32 -14.39
CA GLY A 336 7.25 -12.15 -15.38
C GLY A 336 7.23 -11.52 -16.77
N ALA A 337 6.51 -12.13 -17.71
CA ALA A 337 6.47 -11.73 -19.12
C ALA A 337 5.52 -10.54 -19.37
N ILE A 338 5.74 -9.42 -18.68
CA ILE A 338 5.00 -8.16 -18.88
C ILE A 338 5.97 -6.98 -19.03
N ALA A 339 5.53 -5.94 -19.72
CA ALA A 339 6.23 -4.67 -19.86
C ALA A 339 5.34 -3.51 -19.39
N LEU A 340 5.98 -2.47 -18.90
CA LEU A 340 5.37 -1.28 -18.32
C LEU A 340 5.68 -0.06 -19.19
N LEU A 341 4.72 0.84 -19.32
CA LEU A 341 4.88 2.13 -19.98
C LEU A 341 4.32 3.24 -19.09
N ASN A 342 5.05 4.32 -18.94
CA ASN A 342 4.61 5.47 -18.16
C ASN A 342 3.66 6.30 -19.02
N ASP A 343 2.45 6.53 -18.52
CA ASP A 343 1.45 7.35 -19.19
C ASP A 343 1.58 8.78 -18.66
N ALA A 344 2.50 9.55 -19.26
CA ALA A 344 2.89 10.88 -18.80
C ALA A 344 1.79 11.95 -18.94
N ASP A 345 0.66 11.63 -19.58
CA ASP A 345 -0.42 12.56 -19.90
C ASP A 345 -1.31 12.91 -18.67
N LEU A 346 -1.05 12.31 -17.50
CA LEU A 346 -1.80 12.61 -16.26
C LEU A 346 -1.13 13.64 -15.35
N ASP A 347 0.10 14.08 -15.66
CA ASP A 347 0.92 14.91 -14.75
C ASP A 347 1.34 16.28 -15.33
N GLU A 348 0.95 16.67 -16.55
CA GLU A 348 1.38 17.96 -17.15
C GLU A 348 0.20 18.95 -17.25
N ASP A 349 -0.01 19.72 -16.17
CA ASP A 349 -0.53 21.08 -16.27
C ASP A 349 0.58 21.99 -16.81
N GLU A 350 0.27 22.67 -17.93
CA GLU A 350 0.95 23.83 -18.53
C GLU A 350 2.32 23.60 -19.22
N ASP A 351 2.34 23.96 -20.51
CA ASP A 351 3.51 24.27 -21.35
C ASP A 351 4.19 23.16 -22.17
N ASN A 352 3.42 22.33 -22.89
CA ASN A 352 3.93 21.82 -24.17
C ASN A 352 2.90 21.81 -25.29
N GLU A 353 3.19 22.65 -26.27
CA GLU A 353 2.55 22.75 -27.56
C GLU A 353 2.57 21.40 -28.30
N GLU A 354 1.40 21.03 -28.84
CA GLU A 354 1.25 20.24 -30.06
C GLU A 354 2.18 19.02 -30.22
N GLN A 355 1.96 17.98 -29.42
CA GLN A 355 2.09 16.61 -29.92
C GLN A 355 0.75 15.90 -29.72
N GLY A 356 -0.19 16.29 -30.59
CA GLY A 356 -1.45 15.58 -30.74
C GLY A 356 -1.17 14.09 -30.90
N CYS A 357 -1.62 13.31 -29.93
CA CYS A 357 -1.83 11.89 -30.09
C CYS A 357 -2.54 11.72 -31.43
N ALA A 358 -1.82 11.14 -32.39
CA ALA A 358 -2.32 10.94 -33.74
C ALA A 358 -3.60 10.13 -33.59
N LYS A 359 -4.77 10.78 -33.76
CA LYS A 359 -6.08 10.14 -33.76
C LYS A 359 -5.93 8.88 -34.60
N THR A 360 -5.99 7.72 -33.96
CA THR A 360 -5.82 6.42 -34.59
C THR A 360 -6.83 6.35 -35.72
N ALA A 361 -6.35 6.54 -36.95
CA ALA A 361 -7.21 6.55 -38.12
C ALA A 361 -8.01 5.25 -38.13
N ALA A 362 -9.34 5.35 -38.22
CA ALA A 362 -10.21 4.19 -38.29
C ALA A 362 -9.71 3.26 -39.39
N PHE A 363 -9.64 1.96 -39.10
CA PHE A 363 -9.18 0.98 -40.08
C PHE A 363 -10.22 0.86 -41.20
N GLU A 364 -9.91 1.42 -42.37
CA GLU A 364 -10.79 1.45 -43.54
C GLU A 364 -10.18 0.72 -44.75
N LEU A 365 -11.02 0.02 -45.51
CA LEU A 365 -10.63 -0.61 -46.77
C LEU A 365 -10.61 0.44 -47.91
N PRO A 366 -9.66 0.35 -48.85
CA PRO A 366 -9.56 1.28 -49.96
C PRO A 366 -10.79 1.16 -50.87
N LEU A 367 -11.36 2.30 -51.26
CA LEU A 367 -12.46 2.35 -52.22
C LEU A 367 -12.01 1.81 -53.59
N PRO A 368 -12.91 1.17 -54.36
CA PRO A 368 -12.58 0.67 -55.69
C PRO A 368 -12.09 1.78 -56.62
N PRO A 369 -11.16 1.48 -57.56
CA PRO A 369 -10.73 2.44 -58.56
C PRO A 369 -11.94 2.88 -59.40
N PRO A 370 -12.07 4.20 -59.67
CA PRO A 370 -13.19 4.69 -60.47
C PRO A 370 -13.09 4.10 -61.89
N PRO A 371 -14.18 3.57 -62.46
CA PRO A 371 -14.14 3.10 -63.83
C PRO A 371 -13.85 4.27 -64.79
N PRO A 372 -12.99 4.10 -65.80
CA PRO A 372 -12.71 5.12 -66.80
C PRO A 372 -14.01 5.47 -67.53
N ARG A 373 -14.41 6.74 -67.47
CA ARG A 373 -15.55 7.29 -68.20
C ARG A 373 -15.06 8.39 -69.12
N GLY A 374 -15.76 8.55 -70.24
CA GLY A 374 -15.45 9.62 -71.19
C GLY A 374 -15.44 11.00 -70.53
N ARG A 375 -14.48 11.83 -70.95
CA ARG A 375 -14.28 13.18 -70.40
C ARG A 375 -14.94 14.19 -71.33
N THR A 376 -15.70 15.11 -70.74
CA THR A 376 -16.21 16.26 -71.47
C THR A 376 -15.11 17.32 -71.51
N LYS A 377 -14.44 17.46 -72.66
CA LYS A 377 -13.54 18.60 -72.88
C LYS A 377 -14.38 19.77 -73.36
N THR A 378 -14.34 20.88 -72.63
CA THR A 378 -14.80 22.17 -73.18
C THR A 378 -13.76 22.63 -74.19
N VAL A 379 -14.09 22.54 -75.48
CA VAL A 379 -13.28 23.12 -76.54
C VAL A 379 -13.67 24.59 -76.63
N ASP A 380 -12.78 25.47 -76.21
CA ASP A 380 -12.93 26.91 -76.42
C ASP A 380 -12.79 27.17 -77.93
N ALA A 381 -13.82 27.73 -78.55
CA ALA A 381 -13.81 28.14 -79.97
C ALA A 381 -12.77 29.24 -80.28
N ALA A 382 -12.06 29.75 -79.27
CA ALA A 382 -10.98 30.72 -79.37
C ALA A 382 -9.58 30.09 -79.61
N GLY A 383 -9.48 28.77 -79.81
CA GLY A 383 -8.22 28.09 -80.13
C GLY A 383 -7.80 28.12 -81.61
N MET A 384 -8.67 28.58 -82.51
CA MET A 384 -8.46 28.53 -83.97
C MET A 384 -7.97 29.85 -84.60
N TYR A 385 -7.87 30.93 -83.80
CA TYR A 385 -7.30 32.24 -84.19
C TYR A 385 -6.16 32.69 -83.28
N ARG A 386 -5.20 31.79 -83.01
CA ARG A 386 -3.90 32.17 -82.44
C ARG A 386 -2.74 31.58 -83.24
N GLY A 387 -2.89 31.54 -84.56
CA GLY A 387 -1.78 31.38 -85.49
C GLY A 387 -1.36 32.75 -86.01
N THR A 388 -0.56 33.48 -85.22
CA THR A 388 0.39 34.56 -85.58
C THR A 388 0.66 35.37 -84.31
N GLY A 389 1.66 34.97 -83.54
CA GLY A 389 2.03 35.70 -82.32
C GLY A 389 2.94 34.96 -81.33
N ASP A 390 3.71 33.96 -81.77
CA ASP A 390 4.81 33.40 -80.98
C ASP A 390 6.13 33.98 -81.51
N LEU A 391 6.33 35.26 -81.21
CA LEU A 391 7.65 35.83 -80.97
C LEU A 391 7.61 36.25 -79.50
N PHE A 392 8.54 35.77 -78.67
CA PHE A 392 8.57 35.82 -77.21
C PHE A 392 7.87 34.65 -76.50
N GLY A 393 8.60 33.56 -76.42
CA GLY A 393 8.28 32.46 -75.52
C GLY A 393 8.36 32.89 -74.05
N VAL A 394 7.32 32.56 -73.29
CA VAL A 394 7.43 32.25 -71.86
C VAL A 394 6.37 31.20 -71.54
N SER A 395 6.86 29.98 -71.33
CA SER A 395 6.13 28.85 -70.78
C SER A 395 5.64 29.17 -69.36
N ARG A 396 4.33 29.05 -69.11
CA ARG A 396 3.76 29.02 -67.74
C ARG A 396 3.27 27.61 -67.44
N GLY A 397 4.23 26.74 -67.14
CA GLY A 397 4.02 25.56 -66.32
C GLY A 397 4.40 25.88 -64.88
N LEU A 398 3.54 25.44 -63.95
CA LEU A 398 3.87 24.88 -62.64
C LEU A 398 4.98 25.60 -61.83
N ASN A 399 4.61 26.23 -60.72
CA ASN A 399 4.87 25.62 -59.41
C ASN A 399 4.34 26.49 -58.28
N ALA A 400 3.68 25.79 -57.35
CA ALA A 400 3.36 26.28 -56.04
C ALA A 400 4.63 26.63 -55.28
N SER A 401 4.54 27.75 -54.55
CA SER A 401 5.25 28.03 -53.31
C SER A 401 6.74 27.70 -53.26
N ALA A 402 7.55 28.60 -53.82
CA ALA A 402 8.92 28.81 -53.35
C ALA A 402 9.28 30.30 -53.48
N PHE A 403 9.72 30.86 -52.35
CA PHE A 403 10.46 32.12 -52.18
C PHE A 403 9.70 33.45 -52.26
N ALA A 404 9.19 33.87 -51.10
CA ALA A 404 9.35 35.25 -50.65
C ALA A 404 10.49 35.28 -49.62
N THR A 405 11.72 35.50 -50.08
CA THR A 405 12.82 35.93 -49.22
C THR A 405 12.81 37.43 -49.08
N ALA A 406 12.50 37.88 -47.87
CA ALA A 406 12.96 39.17 -47.37
C ALA A 406 13.25 39.01 -45.87
N SER A 407 14.54 39.18 -45.54
CA SER A 407 15.05 39.67 -44.26
C SER A 407 14.58 38.98 -42.98
N ALA A 408 15.34 37.98 -42.53
CA ALA A 408 15.44 37.68 -41.10
C ALA A 408 16.91 37.40 -40.76
N VAL A 409 17.47 38.32 -39.99
CA VAL A 409 18.80 38.25 -39.39
C VAL A 409 18.88 36.98 -38.52
N PRO A 410 19.93 36.15 -38.60
CA PRO A 410 20.06 35.01 -37.71
C PRO A 410 20.46 35.52 -36.32
N ARG A 411 19.50 35.69 -35.42
CA ARG A 411 19.78 35.70 -33.98
C ARG A 411 19.87 34.26 -33.50
N TYR A 412 20.94 33.56 -33.90
CA TYR A 412 21.40 32.38 -33.17
C TYR A 412 22.13 32.85 -31.91
N LEU A 413 21.38 33.30 -30.92
CA LEU A 413 21.75 33.02 -29.55
C LEU A 413 20.86 31.85 -29.17
N ARG A 414 21.41 30.63 -29.29
CA ARG A 414 20.96 29.54 -28.45
C ARG A 414 21.10 30.09 -27.04
N ASP A 415 19.98 30.33 -26.38
CA ASP A 415 19.97 30.36 -24.94
C ASP A 415 20.57 29.02 -24.51
N PHE A 416 21.85 29.04 -24.16
CA PHE A 416 22.39 28.08 -23.22
C PHE A 416 21.68 28.38 -21.92
N SER A 417 20.42 27.93 -21.80
CA SER A 417 19.80 27.79 -20.50
C SER A 417 20.78 26.94 -19.70
N SER A 418 21.34 27.51 -18.65
CA SER A 418 22.06 26.73 -17.65
C SER A 418 21.20 25.50 -17.33
N PRO A 419 21.80 24.30 -17.21
CA PRO A 419 21.05 23.11 -16.85
C PRO A 419 20.20 23.46 -15.63
N LYS A 420 18.87 23.32 -15.73
CA LYS A 420 17.94 23.61 -14.63
C LYS A 420 18.49 22.92 -13.39
N VAL A 421 18.80 23.71 -12.35
CA VAL A 421 19.29 23.18 -11.08
C VAL A 421 18.24 22.21 -10.58
N ARG A 422 18.62 20.95 -10.36
CA ARG A 422 17.70 19.93 -9.84
C ARG A 422 17.24 20.37 -8.45
N GLU A 423 15.94 20.49 -8.30
CA GLU A 423 15.29 20.71 -7.02
C GLU A 423 15.53 19.49 -6.13
N SER A 424 15.87 19.71 -4.87
CA SER A 424 16.25 18.61 -3.98
C SER A 424 15.09 17.69 -3.63
N ASP A 425 13.86 18.19 -3.72
CA ASP A 425 12.61 17.58 -3.26
C ASP A 425 11.72 17.07 -4.40
N ALA A 426 12.20 17.14 -5.64
CA ALA A 426 11.53 16.57 -6.81
C ALA A 426 12.13 15.20 -7.18
N PHE A 427 11.31 14.36 -7.82
CA PHE A 427 11.75 13.09 -8.39
C PHE A 427 12.20 13.27 -9.84
N TYR A 428 13.32 12.65 -10.19
CA TYR A 428 13.88 12.68 -11.54
C TYR A 428 14.03 11.27 -12.10
N TRP A 429 13.63 11.11 -13.37
CA TRP A 429 13.77 9.85 -14.09
C TRP A 429 15.25 9.51 -14.34
N ARG A 430 15.63 8.28 -14.02
CA ARG A 430 16.91 7.68 -14.44
C ARG A 430 16.72 6.75 -15.65
N VAL A 431 15.68 5.92 -15.60
CA VAL A 431 15.42 4.86 -16.58
C VAL A 431 13.91 4.73 -16.83
N GLY A 432 13.54 4.44 -18.08
CA GLY A 432 12.19 3.92 -18.39
C GLY A 432 11.08 4.94 -18.60
N ARG A 433 11.39 6.23 -18.83
CA ARG A 433 10.35 7.28 -18.93
C ARG A 433 9.40 7.14 -20.12
N ARG A 434 9.87 6.73 -21.31
CA ARG A 434 9.12 6.86 -22.57
C ARG A 434 8.87 5.56 -23.33
N ASP A 435 9.60 4.51 -22.99
CA ASP A 435 9.56 3.24 -23.72
C ASP A 435 8.91 2.15 -22.87
N TRP A 436 8.46 1.09 -23.53
CA TRP A 436 8.02 -0.14 -22.87
C TRP A 436 9.22 -0.82 -22.23
N VAL A 437 9.25 -0.87 -20.90
CA VAL A 437 10.39 -1.37 -20.13
C VAL A 437 9.94 -2.34 -19.04
N GLU A 438 10.86 -3.20 -18.61
CA GLU A 438 10.65 -4.08 -17.46
C GLU A 438 10.95 -3.38 -16.14
N THR A 439 11.75 -2.31 -16.16
CA THR A 439 12.19 -1.59 -14.96
C THR A 439 12.22 -0.09 -15.21
N MET A 440 11.70 0.66 -14.24
CA MET A 440 11.64 2.10 -14.18
C MET A 440 12.29 2.58 -12.88
N GLU A 441 13.07 3.65 -12.96
CA GLU A 441 13.79 4.19 -11.80
C GLU A 441 13.66 5.70 -11.73
N LEU A 442 13.35 6.21 -10.53
CA LEU A 442 13.35 7.62 -10.20
C LEU A 442 14.16 7.89 -8.94
N GLU A 443 14.89 9.00 -8.93
CA GLU A 443 15.69 9.45 -7.78
C GLU A 443 15.21 10.80 -7.25
N CYS A 444 15.22 10.95 -5.93
CA CYS A 444 14.95 12.20 -5.22
C CYS A 444 15.99 12.38 -4.11
N ALA A 445 16.58 13.58 -3.98
CA ALA A 445 17.61 13.81 -2.98
C ALA A 445 17.04 13.94 -1.55
N SER A 446 15.84 14.52 -1.41
CA SER A 446 15.18 14.74 -0.11
C SER A 446 13.65 14.75 -0.27
N TRP A 447 13.04 13.59 -0.13
CA TRP A 447 11.58 13.44 -0.25
C TRP A 447 10.89 13.80 1.07
N ARG A 448 10.21 14.96 1.10
CA ARG A 448 9.63 15.53 2.32
C ARG A 448 8.39 14.75 2.76
N HIS A 449 8.18 14.71 4.08
CA HIS A 449 6.94 14.16 4.63
C HIS A 449 5.78 15.14 4.41
N GLY A 450 4.56 14.61 4.26
CA GLY A 450 3.35 15.42 4.07
C GLY A 450 3.25 16.14 2.72
N GLN A 451 4.09 15.79 1.75
CA GLN A 451 3.86 16.14 0.34
C GLN A 451 2.71 15.32 -0.24
N ASP A 452 2.16 15.79 -1.35
CA ASP A 452 1.14 15.04 -2.08
C ASP A 452 1.66 13.66 -2.48
N PRO A 453 0.79 12.63 -2.45
CA PRO A 453 1.15 11.29 -2.91
C PRO A 453 1.70 11.34 -4.34
N LEU A 454 2.89 10.76 -4.54
CA LEU A 454 3.39 10.54 -5.88
C LEU A 454 2.52 9.47 -6.55
N LYS A 455 1.98 9.80 -7.71
CA LYS A 455 1.16 8.92 -8.52
C LYS A 455 1.91 8.66 -9.82
N PHE A 456 2.00 7.40 -10.22
CA PHE A 456 2.62 6.99 -11.47
C PHE A 456 1.60 6.17 -12.24
N ALA A 457 1.11 6.72 -13.33
CA ALA A 457 0.18 6.02 -14.20
C ALA A 457 0.96 5.10 -15.14
N LEU A 458 0.69 3.80 -15.05
CA LEU A 458 1.40 2.73 -15.74
C LEU A 458 0.44 1.98 -16.64
N LYS A 459 0.71 1.99 -17.94
CA LYS A 459 0.11 1.05 -18.89
C LYS A 459 0.83 -0.28 -18.79
N VAL A 460 0.08 -1.36 -18.70
CA VAL A 460 0.62 -2.71 -18.52
C VAL A 460 0.27 -3.57 -19.72
N ARG A 461 1.28 -4.19 -20.36
CA ARG A 461 1.06 -5.16 -21.42
C ARG A 461 1.84 -6.46 -21.15
N PRO A 462 1.32 -7.62 -21.53
CA PRO A 462 2.12 -8.84 -21.61
C PRO A 462 3.06 -8.80 -22.83
N ASN A 463 4.21 -9.44 -22.72
CA ASN A 463 5.21 -9.54 -23.80
C ASN A 463 4.72 -10.46 -24.92
N GLU A 464 3.95 -11.50 -24.56
CA GLU A 464 3.36 -12.46 -25.48
C GLU A 464 1.83 -12.46 -25.35
N GLN A 465 1.13 -12.83 -26.43
CA GLN A 465 -0.34 -12.90 -26.43
C GLN A 465 -0.87 -14.22 -25.85
N VAL A 466 -0.37 -14.60 -24.68
CA VAL A 466 -0.69 -15.84 -23.97
C VAL A 466 -1.18 -15.52 -22.56
N ALA A 467 -2.02 -16.39 -22.00
CA ALA A 467 -2.44 -16.28 -20.61
C ALA A 467 -1.20 -16.21 -19.70
N THR A 468 -1.02 -15.05 -19.06
CA THR A 468 0.21 -14.70 -18.35
C THR A 468 -0.13 -14.32 -16.92
N SER A 469 0.58 -14.93 -15.98
CA SER A 469 0.57 -14.54 -14.57
C SER A 469 1.89 -13.84 -14.26
N ALA A 470 1.81 -12.60 -13.81
CA ALA A 470 2.96 -11.75 -13.52
C ALA A 470 2.70 -10.94 -12.24
N ALA A 471 3.65 -10.07 -11.87
CA ALA A 471 3.44 -9.09 -10.81
C ALA A 471 4.18 -7.79 -11.10
N ILE A 472 3.64 -6.69 -10.60
CA ILE A 472 4.29 -5.38 -10.59
C ILE A 472 4.76 -5.12 -9.17
N GLU A 473 6.03 -4.79 -9.02
CA GLU A 473 6.63 -4.46 -7.72
C GLU A 473 7.07 -3.01 -7.73
N ILE A 474 6.64 -2.27 -6.72
CA ILE A 474 7.15 -0.93 -6.41
C ILE A 474 8.01 -1.04 -5.15
N CYS A 475 9.23 -0.54 -5.24
CA CYS A 475 10.20 -0.53 -4.15
C CYS A 475 10.71 0.88 -3.95
N VAL A 476 10.78 1.34 -2.71
CA VAL A 476 11.42 2.60 -2.34
C VAL A 476 12.56 2.31 -1.38
N ASN A 477 13.77 2.62 -1.84
CA ASN A 477 14.98 2.53 -1.04
C ASN A 477 15.40 3.93 -0.59
N VAL A 478 15.72 4.09 0.68
CA VAL A 478 16.06 5.37 1.29
C VAL A 478 17.21 5.14 2.28
N HIS A 479 18.17 6.06 2.33
CA HIS A 479 19.35 5.91 3.18
C HIS A 479 19.07 5.90 4.69
N ASN A 480 17.98 6.54 5.13
CA ASN A 480 17.62 6.68 6.54
C ASN A 480 16.43 5.79 6.96
N ILE A 481 16.20 4.69 6.24
CA ILE A 481 15.29 3.60 6.60
C ILE A 481 16.12 2.32 6.74
N ALA A 482 15.79 1.47 7.72
CA ALA A 482 16.49 0.20 7.91
C ALA A 482 16.20 -0.82 6.81
N ASP A 483 14.93 -0.97 6.43
CA ASP A 483 14.45 -1.96 5.46
C ASP A 483 13.70 -1.28 4.31
N ALA A 484 14.07 -1.60 3.06
CA ALA A 484 13.41 -1.04 1.88
C ALA A 484 11.90 -1.35 1.88
N CYS A 485 11.09 -0.33 1.62
CA CYS A 485 9.63 -0.49 1.54
C CYS A 485 9.25 -1.06 0.18
N MET A 486 8.40 -2.10 0.17
CA MET A 486 8.01 -2.79 -1.06
C MET A 486 6.51 -3.11 -1.05
N ALA A 487 5.85 -2.88 -2.18
CA ALA A 487 4.49 -3.36 -2.44
C ALA A 487 4.46 -4.12 -3.77
N ARG A 488 3.59 -5.14 -3.83
CA ARG A 488 3.46 -6.03 -4.99
C ARG A 488 2.00 -6.15 -5.40
N LEU A 489 1.75 -5.98 -6.70
CA LEU A 489 0.46 -6.20 -7.34
C LEU A 489 0.55 -7.42 -8.26
N PRO A 490 -0.12 -8.53 -7.93
CA PRO A 490 -0.30 -9.64 -8.86
C PRO A 490 -1.12 -9.20 -10.08
N VAL A 491 -0.71 -9.63 -11.27
CA VAL A 491 -1.36 -9.32 -12.55
C VAL A 491 -1.66 -10.62 -13.28
N ARG A 492 -2.90 -10.77 -13.76
CA ARG A 492 -3.34 -11.91 -14.56
C ARG A 492 -4.04 -11.44 -15.82
N PHE A 493 -3.54 -11.91 -16.95
CA PHE A 493 -4.14 -11.70 -18.26
C PHE A 493 -4.80 -12.98 -18.75
N HIS A 494 -6.07 -12.87 -19.11
CA HIS A 494 -6.81 -13.92 -19.81
C HIS A 494 -7.07 -13.49 -21.24
N TYR A 495 -6.86 -14.39 -22.19
CA TYR A 495 -7.08 -14.13 -23.61
C TYR A 495 -8.33 -14.84 -24.11
N GLU A 496 -9.19 -14.07 -24.78
CA GLU A 496 -10.35 -14.59 -25.49
C GLU A 496 -10.20 -14.30 -26.98
N ASN A 497 -10.50 -15.28 -27.83
CA ASN A 497 -10.44 -15.09 -29.28
C ASN A 497 -11.59 -14.17 -29.72
N GLY A 498 -11.22 -13.03 -30.30
CA GLY A 498 -12.15 -12.10 -30.92
C GLY A 498 -12.65 -12.60 -32.27
N PRO A 499 -13.83 -12.16 -32.71
CA PRO A 499 -14.39 -12.54 -34.00
C PRO A 499 -13.77 -11.71 -35.14
N THR A 500 -12.52 -12.01 -35.51
CA THR A 500 -11.82 -11.31 -36.61
C THR A 500 -12.64 -11.39 -37.92
N LEU A 501 -13.23 -12.55 -38.22
CA LEU A 501 -14.04 -12.76 -39.43
C LEU A 501 -15.25 -11.82 -39.49
N ASP A 502 -16.00 -11.68 -38.37
CA ASP A 502 -17.19 -10.82 -38.33
C ASP A 502 -16.83 -9.34 -38.50
N LYS A 503 -15.70 -8.91 -37.91
CA LYS A 503 -15.15 -7.58 -38.15
C LYS A 503 -14.77 -7.39 -39.62
N GLY A 504 -14.19 -8.41 -40.26
CA GLY A 504 -13.86 -8.41 -41.68
C GLY A 504 -15.11 -8.24 -42.55
N ARG A 505 -16.16 -9.01 -42.28
CA ARG A 505 -17.47 -8.89 -42.95
C ARG A 505 -18.06 -7.49 -42.79
N ALA A 506 -18.05 -6.94 -41.58
CA ALA A 506 -18.56 -5.59 -41.33
C ALA A 506 -17.83 -4.50 -42.14
N LEU A 507 -16.52 -4.64 -42.34
CA LEU A 507 -15.71 -3.73 -43.16
C LEU A 507 -16.03 -3.88 -44.65
N VAL A 508 -16.22 -5.11 -45.13
CA VAL A 508 -16.64 -5.39 -46.51
C VAL A 508 -18.03 -4.81 -46.79
N ASP A 509 -18.97 -4.94 -45.85
CA ASP A 509 -20.29 -4.33 -45.94
C ASP A 509 -20.24 -2.79 -45.92
N LEU A 510 -19.36 -2.21 -45.10
CA LEU A 510 -19.12 -0.77 -45.09
C LEU A 510 -18.56 -0.29 -46.43
N LEU A 511 -17.59 -1.00 -46.99
CA LEU A 511 -17.02 -0.74 -48.30
C LEU A 511 -18.10 -0.77 -49.39
N GLY A 512 -18.96 -1.79 -49.39
CA GLY A 512 -20.08 -1.90 -50.34
C GLY A 512 -21.07 -0.74 -50.22
N ARG A 513 -21.40 -0.30 -48.99
CA ARG A 513 -22.24 0.88 -48.77
C ARG A 513 -21.58 2.17 -49.28
N SER A 514 -20.30 2.37 -48.99
CA SER A 514 -19.54 3.53 -49.43
C SER A 514 -19.36 3.57 -50.96
N ALA A 515 -19.12 2.42 -51.60
CA ALA A 515 -19.06 2.31 -53.05
C ALA A 515 -20.38 2.70 -53.71
N ARG A 516 -21.52 2.18 -53.21
CA ARG A 516 -22.86 2.54 -53.70
C ARG A 516 -23.20 4.02 -53.47
N ALA A 517 -22.81 4.58 -52.32
CA ALA A 517 -22.99 6.01 -52.04
C ALA A 517 -22.19 6.88 -53.02
N ARG A 518 -20.95 6.49 -53.33
CA ARG A 518 -20.09 7.17 -54.31
C ARG A 518 -20.63 7.08 -55.72
N GLU A 519 -21.22 5.96 -56.11
CA GLU A 519 -21.92 5.82 -57.38
C GLU A 519 -23.15 6.72 -57.45
N ARG A 520 -23.96 6.77 -56.38
CA ARG A 520 -25.15 7.64 -56.30
C ARG A 520 -24.84 9.13 -56.28
N ALA A 521 -23.72 9.55 -55.69
CA ALA A 521 -23.28 10.95 -55.69
C ALA A 521 -22.69 11.39 -57.04
N ARG A 522 -22.41 10.44 -57.95
CA ARG A 522 -21.85 10.67 -59.29
C ARG A 522 -22.88 10.52 -60.42
N VAL A 523 -24.11 10.14 -60.09
CA VAL A 523 -25.30 10.17 -60.96
C VAL A 523 -26.12 11.39 -60.58
#